data_AF-A0A936D6M8-F1
#
_entry.id   AF-A0A936D6M8-F1
#
_cell.length_a   1.000
_cell.length_b   1.000
_cell.length_c   1.000
_cell.angle_alpha   90.00
_cell.angle_beta   90.00
_cell.angle_gamma   90.00
#
_symmetry.space_group_name_H-M   'P 1'
#
loop_
_entity.id
_entity.type
_entity.pdbx_description
1 polymer ?
#
loop_
_entity_poly.entity_id
_entity_poly.type
_entity_poly.pdbx_seq_one_letter_code
_entity_poly.pdbx_strand_id
1 'polypeptide(L)'
;MRMRPFLWFAAASAAAVAVACATGTVAEDDDAGGGIGEEEDSGVVTPVRDSATPPQKDAAGPTDAGTGDSGPLVDGGGDGGTDGGTGQCVAPNTCVGGITMTPVSGDKNADTSTQTGSTSRWLKIRVSEDDSSIVGESMKLKLTLTSPPGTNFDMRVFLAGDGSGQKCPPEGADRTTNTVAGADVTSIEWGEMGITSNGSDDDRTVSVEIVHVSGTCTTGQNWTLLAEGNKL
;
A
#
# COMPACT_ATOMS: atom_id res chain seq x y z
N MET A 1 -16.25 32.13 -34.87
CA MET A 1 -16.29 33.08 -33.74
C MET A 1 -17.67 33.08 -33.10
N ARG A 2 -17.83 32.39 -31.96
CA ARG A 2 -18.93 32.62 -31.00
C ARG A 2 -18.37 32.35 -29.61
N MET A 3 -17.96 33.40 -28.92
CA MET A 3 -17.57 33.38 -27.51
C MET A 3 -18.82 33.19 -26.65
N ARG A 4 -18.77 32.27 -25.68
CA ARG A 4 -19.74 32.18 -24.58
C ARG A 4 -19.08 32.68 -23.29
N PRO A 5 -19.73 33.56 -22.51
CA PRO A 5 -19.19 34.00 -21.23
C PRO A 5 -19.44 32.93 -20.16
N PHE A 6 -18.38 32.55 -19.46
CA PHE A 6 -18.47 31.79 -18.21
C PHE A 6 -18.76 32.77 -17.07
N LEU A 7 -19.93 32.63 -16.45
CA LEU A 7 -20.28 33.27 -15.18
C LEU A 7 -19.68 32.45 -14.04
N TRP A 8 -18.76 33.07 -13.30
CA TRP A 8 -18.26 32.59 -12.02
C TRP A 8 -19.30 32.86 -10.92
N PHE A 9 -19.66 31.83 -10.15
CA PHE A 9 -20.27 32.00 -8.83
C PHE A 9 -19.25 31.56 -7.79
N ALA A 10 -18.69 32.52 -7.05
CA ALA A 10 -17.92 32.28 -5.84
C ALA A 10 -18.92 32.21 -4.67
N ALA A 11 -19.01 31.04 -4.02
CA ALA A 11 -19.70 30.89 -2.75
C ALA A 11 -18.66 30.74 -1.64
N ALA A 12 -18.38 31.83 -0.93
CA ALA A 12 -17.62 31.81 0.31
C ALA A 12 -18.57 31.40 1.45
N SER A 13 -18.36 30.22 2.04
CA SER A 13 -19.01 29.84 3.30
C SER A 13 -18.00 29.97 4.43
N ALA A 14 -18.21 30.95 5.29
CA ALA A 14 -17.51 31.10 6.56
C ALA A 14 -18.25 30.29 7.62
N ALA A 15 -17.61 29.25 8.16
CA ALA A 15 -18.08 28.55 9.35
C ALA A 15 -17.28 29.06 10.56
N ALA A 16 -17.98 29.69 11.50
CA ALA A 16 -17.44 30.09 12.79
C ALA A 16 -17.35 28.85 13.71
N VAL A 17 -16.17 28.61 14.29
CA VAL A 17 -15.99 27.61 15.36
C VAL A 17 -15.99 28.36 16.70
N ALA A 18 -16.95 28.03 17.54
CA ALA A 18 -17.02 28.50 18.92
C ALA A 18 -16.06 27.67 19.80
N VAL A 19 -15.18 28.35 20.53
CA VAL A 19 -14.31 27.78 21.56
C VAL A 19 -15.10 27.69 22.87
N ALA A 20 -15.29 26.48 23.39
CA ALA A 20 -15.82 26.25 24.73
C ALA A 20 -14.68 25.80 25.66
N CYS A 21 -14.25 26.70 26.55
CA CYS A 21 -13.37 26.36 27.66
C CYS A 21 -14.21 25.73 28.77
N ALA A 22 -14.00 24.44 29.06
CA ALA A 22 -14.47 23.81 30.29
C ALA A 22 -13.29 23.70 31.26
N THR A 23 -13.26 24.58 32.26
CA THR A 23 -12.37 24.47 33.43
C THR A 23 -13.02 23.53 34.45
N GLY A 24 -12.50 22.32 34.58
CA GLY A 24 -12.85 21.37 35.64
C GLY A 24 -11.76 21.36 36.72
N THR A 25 -12.18 21.54 37.96
CA THR A 25 -11.39 21.74 39.18
C THR A 25 -10.97 20.43 39.86
N VAL A 26 -9.74 20.44 40.39
CA VAL A 26 -9.16 19.75 41.56
C VAL A 26 -9.63 18.34 41.96
N ALA A 27 -8.67 17.42 42.02
CA ALA A 27 -8.57 16.42 43.09
C ALA A 27 -7.16 16.51 43.67
N GLU A 28 -7.11 16.82 44.97
CA GLU A 28 -5.91 16.91 45.79
C GLU A 28 -5.40 15.52 46.18
N ASP A 29 -4.16 15.55 46.66
CA ASP A 29 -3.22 14.51 47.08
C ASP A 29 -3.80 13.29 47.82
N ASP A 30 -3.17 12.12 47.63
CA ASP A 30 -2.45 11.47 48.73
C ASP A 30 -1.72 10.19 48.27
N ASP A 31 -0.44 10.18 48.64
CA ASP A 31 0.26 9.09 49.32
C ASP A 31 1.49 8.47 48.63
N ALA A 32 2.54 8.50 49.43
CA ALA A 32 3.91 8.19 49.13
C ALA A 32 4.23 6.77 49.59
N GLY A 33 5.06 6.08 48.80
CA GLY A 33 5.76 4.87 49.21
C GLY A 33 6.50 4.35 47.99
N GLY A 34 7.81 4.37 47.89
CA GLY A 34 8.80 4.08 48.91
C GLY A 34 9.77 3.14 48.21
N GLY A 35 10.92 3.67 47.78
CA GLY A 35 11.94 2.89 47.08
C GLY A 35 12.70 1.96 48.02
N ILE A 36 13.24 0.90 47.43
CA ILE A 36 14.60 0.31 47.53
C ILE A 36 14.54 -0.92 46.60
N GLY A 37 15.43 -1.16 45.65
CA GLY A 37 16.88 -1.11 45.75
C GLY A 37 17.37 -2.56 45.78
N GLU A 38 18.28 -2.89 44.84
CA GLU A 38 19.13 -4.11 44.82
C GLU A 38 18.38 -5.39 44.33
N GLU A 39 18.87 -6.24 43.43
CA GLU A 39 20.22 -6.75 43.21
C GLU A 39 20.47 -7.19 41.75
N GLU A 40 21.76 -7.47 41.54
CA GLU A 40 22.54 -7.83 40.36
C GLU A 40 22.07 -9.10 39.61
N ASP A 41 22.33 -9.20 38.30
CA ASP A 41 23.12 -10.33 37.78
C ASP A 41 23.70 -10.04 36.38
N SER A 42 25.02 -10.25 36.29
CA SER A 42 25.83 -10.19 35.08
C SER A 42 25.80 -11.54 34.37
N GLY A 43 24.99 -11.66 33.32
CA GLY A 43 24.92 -12.86 32.47
C GLY A 43 25.48 -12.66 31.07
N VAL A 44 26.81 -12.56 30.94
CA VAL A 44 27.49 -12.78 29.66
C VAL A 44 27.31 -14.25 29.25
N VAL A 45 26.56 -14.51 28.17
CA VAL A 45 26.70 -15.76 27.41
C VAL A 45 26.58 -15.47 25.91
N THR A 46 27.72 -15.36 25.24
CA THR A 46 27.81 -15.58 23.80
C THR A 46 28.04 -17.07 23.55
N PRO A 47 27.18 -17.75 22.76
CA PRO A 47 27.59 -18.97 22.09
C PRO A 47 27.94 -18.65 20.64
N VAL A 48 29.25 -18.69 20.38
CA VAL A 48 29.80 -19.01 19.06
C VAL A 48 29.12 -20.29 18.55
N ARG A 49 28.53 -20.23 17.36
CA ARG A 49 28.30 -21.40 16.52
C ARG A 49 28.77 -21.11 15.10
N ASP A 50 30.05 -21.36 14.88
CA ASP A 50 30.49 -22.00 13.65
C ASP A 50 29.82 -23.37 13.55
N SER A 51 29.16 -23.67 12.43
CA SER A 51 29.30 -24.96 11.75
C SER A 51 28.41 -25.09 10.52
N ALA A 52 29.10 -25.27 9.41
CA ALA A 52 28.85 -26.29 8.39
C ALA A 52 27.67 -26.09 7.43
N THR A 53 28.01 -25.52 6.28
CA THR A 53 27.53 -25.94 4.96
C THR A 53 27.58 -27.47 4.80
N PRO A 54 26.48 -28.14 4.42
CA PRO A 54 26.52 -29.43 3.76
C PRO A 54 26.50 -29.26 2.23
N PRO A 55 27.32 -30.02 1.47
CA PRO A 55 27.11 -30.23 0.04
C PRO A 55 26.16 -31.42 -0.18
N GLN A 56 25.10 -31.23 -0.97
CA GLN A 56 24.36 -32.33 -1.62
C GLN A 56 24.20 -31.94 -3.09
N LYS A 57 25.01 -32.48 -4.02
CA LYS A 57 25.05 -33.84 -4.57
C LYS A 57 23.83 -34.15 -5.46
N ASP A 58 24.10 -33.96 -6.75
CA ASP A 58 23.58 -34.63 -7.94
C ASP A 58 22.51 -35.71 -7.76
N ALA A 59 21.41 -35.56 -8.50
CA ALA A 59 20.70 -36.67 -9.10
C ALA A 59 20.15 -36.26 -10.48
N ALA A 60 20.88 -36.65 -11.51
CA ALA A 60 20.36 -36.77 -12.87
C ALA A 60 19.34 -37.93 -12.92
N GLY A 61 18.25 -37.72 -13.66
CA GLY A 61 17.28 -38.75 -14.03
C GLY A 61 16.64 -38.38 -15.38
N PRO A 62 16.87 -39.15 -16.46
CA PRO A 62 16.29 -38.95 -17.78
C PRO A 62 15.00 -39.76 -18.00
N THR A 63 14.41 -39.63 -19.19
CA THR A 63 13.30 -40.42 -19.82
C THR A 63 11.87 -40.05 -19.33
N ASP A 64 10.83 -40.01 -20.16
CA ASP A 64 10.55 -40.75 -21.39
C ASP A 64 9.55 -40.02 -22.31
N ALA A 65 9.55 -40.43 -23.58
CA ALA A 65 8.80 -39.96 -24.73
C ALA A 65 7.30 -40.27 -24.66
N GLY A 66 6.50 -39.31 -25.14
CA GLY A 66 5.08 -39.49 -25.48
C GLY A 66 4.82 -39.04 -26.92
N THR A 67 4.89 -39.99 -27.84
CA THR A 67 4.54 -39.85 -29.26
C THR A 67 3.06 -40.20 -29.48
N GLY A 68 2.36 -39.43 -30.32
CA GLY A 68 1.00 -39.70 -30.84
C GLY A 68 0.01 -38.61 -30.42
N ASP A 69 -0.74 -37.96 -31.29
CA ASP A 69 -1.48 -38.52 -32.42
C ASP A 69 -1.80 -37.42 -33.46
N SER A 70 -1.88 -37.83 -34.73
CA SER A 70 -2.18 -37.01 -35.90
C SER A 70 -3.66 -37.16 -36.25
N GLY A 71 -4.43 -36.07 -36.22
CA GLY A 71 -5.83 -36.05 -36.65
C GLY A 71 -6.28 -34.66 -37.11
N PRO A 72 -7.30 -34.56 -37.98
CA PRO A 72 -7.19 -33.81 -39.24
C PRO A 72 -7.65 -32.34 -39.20
N LEU A 73 -7.13 -31.63 -40.21
CA LEU A 73 -7.53 -30.34 -40.75
C LEU A 73 -9.06 -30.13 -40.74
N VAL A 74 -9.49 -29.05 -40.09
CA VAL A 74 -10.76 -28.37 -40.34
C VAL A 74 -10.48 -26.94 -40.76
N ASP A 75 -10.66 -26.67 -42.05
CA ASP A 75 -10.74 -25.33 -42.62
C ASP A 75 -12.03 -24.68 -42.12
N GLY A 76 -11.89 -23.72 -41.20
CA GLY A 76 -12.95 -22.84 -40.75
C GLY A 76 -12.53 -21.40 -40.96
N GLY A 77 -12.81 -20.86 -42.15
CA GLY A 77 -12.68 -19.44 -42.44
C GLY A 77 -13.58 -18.61 -41.53
N GLY A 78 -12.97 -17.71 -40.78
CA GLY A 78 -13.62 -16.64 -40.03
C GLY A 78 -12.83 -15.35 -40.21
N ASP A 79 -13.34 -14.49 -41.09
CA ASP A 79 -12.96 -13.08 -41.16
C ASP A 79 -13.35 -12.38 -39.85
N GLY A 80 -12.48 -11.46 -39.41
CA GLY A 80 -12.91 -10.30 -38.61
C GLY A 80 -12.54 -10.30 -37.13
N GLY A 81 -11.26 -10.09 -36.84
CA GLY A 81 -10.82 -9.67 -35.52
C GLY A 81 -9.35 -9.30 -35.54
N THR A 82 -9.04 -8.01 -35.66
CA THR A 82 -7.73 -7.51 -35.27
C THR A 82 -7.59 -7.75 -33.77
N ASP A 83 -6.86 -8.80 -33.41
CA ASP A 83 -6.40 -9.09 -32.05
C ASP A 83 -5.35 -8.02 -31.67
N GLY A 84 -5.81 -6.80 -31.45
CA GLY A 84 -5.01 -5.68 -30.99
C GLY A 84 -4.61 -5.88 -29.53
N GLY A 85 -3.65 -6.78 -29.29
CA GLY A 85 -2.76 -6.76 -28.12
C GLY A 85 -3.41 -6.87 -26.73
N THR A 86 -4.21 -7.90 -26.47
CA THR A 86 -4.87 -8.11 -25.15
C THR A 86 -3.94 -8.51 -24.00
N GLY A 87 -2.63 -8.66 -24.23
CA GLY A 87 -1.65 -9.07 -23.22
C GLY A 87 -0.74 -7.96 -22.67
N GLN A 88 -0.73 -6.76 -23.25
CA GLN A 88 0.33 -5.77 -22.95
C GLN A 88 0.13 -4.99 -21.65
N CYS A 89 -1.08 -4.98 -21.09
CA CYS A 89 -1.42 -4.17 -19.92
C CYS A 89 -1.63 -4.97 -18.63
N VAL A 90 -1.45 -6.29 -18.67
CA VAL A 90 -1.74 -7.19 -17.54
C VAL A 90 -0.68 -7.05 -16.43
N ALA A 91 -1.08 -7.35 -15.20
CA ALA A 91 -0.14 -7.49 -14.09
C ALA A 91 0.67 -8.78 -14.22
N PRO A 92 2.00 -8.73 -14.31
CA PRO A 92 2.88 -9.91 -14.34
C PRO A 92 3.15 -10.45 -12.94
N ASN A 93 2.66 -9.79 -11.90
CA ASN A 93 2.76 -10.23 -10.52
C ASN A 93 1.37 -10.34 -9.88
N THR A 94 1.33 -11.06 -8.76
CA THR A 94 0.14 -11.24 -7.94
C THR A 94 0.21 -10.35 -6.72
N CYS A 95 -0.88 -10.27 -5.95
CA CYS A 95 -0.90 -9.52 -4.69
C CYS A 95 0.22 -9.96 -3.74
N VAL A 96 0.35 -11.27 -3.44
CA VAL A 96 1.40 -11.81 -2.56
C VAL A 96 2.81 -11.51 -3.10
N GLY A 97 2.97 -11.64 -4.43
CA GLY A 97 4.20 -11.30 -5.16
C GLY A 97 4.34 -9.81 -5.49
N GLY A 98 3.60 -8.94 -4.80
CA GLY A 98 3.63 -7.49 -5.01
C GLY A 98 5.05 -6.93 -4.85
N ILE A 99 5.38 -5.90 -5.62
CA ILE A 99 6.67 -5.20 -5.49
C ILE A 99 6.69 -4.49 -4.15
N THR A 100 7.70 -4.78 -3.32
CA THR A 100 7.92 -4.06 -2.06
C THR A 100 8.45 -2.67 -2.35
N MET A 101 7.69 -1.65 -1.98
CA MET A 101 8.14 -0.26 -2.00
C MET A 101 8.99 0.04 -0.74
N THR A 102 9.77 1.12 -0.77
CA THR A 102 10.42 1.63 0.44
C THR A 102 9.35 1.94 1.49
N PRO A 103 9.51 1.47 2.76
CA PRO A 103 8.60 1.79 3.84
C PRO A 103 8.49 3.29 4.10
N VAL A 104 7.39 3.72 4.73
CA VAL A 104 7.15 5.10 5.17
C VAL A 104 6.59 5.12 6.59
N SER A 105 6.94 6.14 7.39
CA SER A 105 6.32 6.35 8.70
C SER A 105 4.87 6.81 8.58
N GLY A 106 3.95 6.21 9.35
CA GLY A 106 2.51 6.50 9.30
C GLY A 106 2.08 7.66 10.20
N ASP A 107 2.85 7.94 11.24
CA ASP A 107 2.49 8.80 12.37
C ASP A 107 3.59 9.83 12.70
N LYS A 108 4.83 9.58 12.27
CA LYS A 108 5.94 10.54 12.29
C LYS A 108 6.40 10.93 10.90
N ASN A 109 7.27 11.93 10.88
CA ASN A 109 7.96 12.41 9.70
C ASN A 109 6.99 12.76 8.55
N ALA A 110 7.53 12.89 7.34
CA ALA A 110 6.78 13.11 6.12
C ALA A 110 7.44 12.29 5.00
N ASP A 111 7.69 11.01 5.30
CA ASP A 111 8.43 10.11 4.44
C ASP A 111 7.66 9.88 3.14
N THR A 112 8.41 9.73 2.04
CA THR A 112 7.82 9.50 0.72
C THR A 112 8.48 8.33 0.03
N SER A 113 7.68 7.58 -0.72
CA SER A 113 8.11 6.42 -1.49
C SER A 113 7.44 6.45 -2.85
N THR A 114 8.23 6.32 -3.91
CA THR A 114 7.72 6.45 -5.29
C THR A 114 8.00 5.19 -6.08
N GLN A 115 7.01 4.74 -6.85
CA GLN A 115 7.13 3.63 -7.78
C GLN A 115 6.59 4.04 -9.16
N THR A 116 7.18 3.51 -10.22
CA THR A 116 6.69 3.70 -11.59
C THR A 116 6.49 2.37 -12.30
N GLY A 117 5.67 2.37 -13.34
CA GLY A 117 5.45 1.21 -14.20
C GLY A 117 4.61 1.55 -15.42
N SER A 118 4.59 0.68 -16.42
CA SER A 118 3.89 0.90 -17.70
C SER A 118 2.70 -0.03 -17.92
N THR A 119 2.45 -0.98 -17.01
CA THR A 119 1.33 -1.93 -17.08
C THR A 119 0.71 -2.09 -15.69
N SER A 120 -0.39 -2.84 -15.56
CA SER A 120 -0.92 -3.18 -14.23
C SER A 120 0.14 -3.81 -13.32
N ARG A 121 0.02 -3.59 -12.01
CA ARG A 121 0.97 -4.09 -11.01
C ARG A 121 0.33 -4.23 -9.65
N TRP A 122 0.79 -5.22 -8.92
CA TRP A 122 0.64 -5.30 -7.46
C TRP A 122 1.85 -4.71 -6.77
N LEU A 123 1.62 -3.89 -5.76
CA LEU A 123 2.62 -3.25 -4.92
C LEU A 123 2.26 -3.51 -3.44
N LYS A 124 3.27 -3.45 -2.57
CA LYS A 124 3.07 -3.49 -1.12
C LYS A 124 3.96 -2.46 -0.43
N ILE A 125 3.37 -1.78 0.54
CA ILE A 125 4.00 -0.71 1.31
C ILE A 125 3.87 -1.10 2.78
N ARG A 126 5.00 -1.16 3.50
CA ARG A 126 4.98 -1.21 4.97
C ARG A 126 4.87 0.22 5.48
N VAL A 127 3.88 0.48 6.31
CA VAL A 127 3.72 1.74 7.02
C VAL A 127 4.00 1.50 8.49
N SER A 128 4.99 2.20 9.03
CA SER A 128 5.48 2.01 10.40
C SER A 128 4.90 3.00 11.39
N GLU A 129 4.56 2.54 12.58
CA GLU A 129 4.31 3.35 13.77
C GLU A 129 5.67 3.68 14.39
N ASP A 130 6.07 4.94 14.27
CA ASP A 130 7.34 5.42 14.82
C ASP A 130 7.11 6.34 16.04
N ASP A 131 5.85 6.59 16.44
CA ASP A 131 5.50 7.32 17.66
C ASP A 131 5.06 6.46 18.84
N SER A 132 6.01 6.11 19.71
CA SER A 132 5.76 5.45 20.99
C SER A 132 5.29 6.40 22.11
N SER A 133 4.53 7.44 21.77
CA SER A 133 4.07 8.49 22.69
C SER A 133 2.91 7.98 23.57
N ILE A 134 2.74 8.52 24.79
CA ILE A 134 1.59 8.20 25.66
C ILE A 134 0.27 8.69 25.03
N VAL A 135 0.37 9.81 24.32
CA VAL A 135 -0.72 10.31 23.48
C VAL A 135 -0.57 9.60 22.15
N GLY A 136 -1.52 8.73 21.85
CA GLY A 136 -1.51 7.98 20.61
C GLY A 136 -1.67 8.88 19.39
N GLU A 137 -0.97 8.55 18.30
CA GLU A 137 -1.05 9.26 17.03
C GLU A 137 -1.68 8.36 15.96
N SER A 138 -2.59 8.92 15.17
CA SER A 138 -3.25 8.15 14.11
C SER A 138 -2.28 7.90 12.96
N MET A 139 -2.23 6.63 12.53
CA MET A 139 -1.49 6.18 11.36
C MET A 139 -2.17 6.67 10.10
N LYS A 140 -1.45 7.38 9.23
CA LYS A 140 -1.98 7.98 8.00
C LYS A 140 -1.10 7.64 6.82
N LEU A 141 -1.74 7.29 5.71
CA LEU A 141 -1.09 7.10 4.43
C LEU A 141 -1.91 7.79 3.33
N LYS A 142 -1.23 8.59 2.53
CA LYS A 142 -1.76 9.15 1.28
C LYS A 142 -1.09 8.49 0.10
N LEU A 143 -1.91 8.09 -0.88
CA LEU A 143 -1.48 7.50 -2.13
C LEU A 143 -1.96 8.36 -3.29
N THR A 144 -1.04 8.73 -4.17
CA THR A 144 -1.31 9.50 -5.37
C THR A 144 -0.80 8.75 -6.60
N LEU A 145 -1.71 8.26 -7.44
CA LEU A 145 -1.42 7.63 -8.72
C LEU A 145 -1.61 8.64 -9.85
N THR A 146 -0.56 8.86 -10.65
CA THR A 146 -0.61 9.69 -11.86
C THR A 146 -0.49 8.78 -13.08
N SER A 147 -1.53 8.77 -13.92
CA SER A 147 -1.54 8.05 -15.19
C SER A 147 -0.76 8.82 -16.28
N PRO A 148 -0.07 8.13 -17.20
CA PRO A 148 0.62 8.80 -18.30
C PRO A 148 -0.39 9.30 -19.35
N PRO A 149 -0.06 10.33 -20.15
CA PRO A 149 -0.96 10.84 -21.18
C PRO A 149 -1.43 9.75 -22.15
N GLY A 150 -2.74 9.66 -22.36
CA GLY A 150 -3.34 8.72 -23.32
C GLY A 150 -3.59 7.30 -22.78
N THR A 151 -3.26 7.03 -21.51
CA THR A 151 -3.60 5.77 -20.83
C THR A 151 -4.24 6.08 -19.49
N ASN A 152 -5.23 5.29 -19.08
CA ASN A 152 -5.83 5.38 -17.75
C ASN A 152 -5.47 4.16 -16.91
N PHE A 153 -4.91 4.42 -15.74
CA PHE A 153 -4.74 3.46 -14.66
C PHE A 153 -5.51 3.95 -13.44
N ASP A 154 -6.24 3.04 -12.82
CA ASP A 154 -6.93 3.24 -11.56
C ASP A 154 -6.17 2.52 -10.43
N MET A 155 -6.48 2.86 -9.18
CA MET A 155 -5.88 2.26 -7.99
C MET A 155 -6.95 1.57 -7.12
N ARG A 156 -6.62 0.39 -6.60
CA ARG A 156 -7.35 -0.26 -5.50
C ARG A 156 -6.42 -0.50 -4.33
N VAL A 157 -6.88 -0.20 -3.14
CA VAL A 157 -6.05 -0.26 -1.92
C VAL A 157 -6.69 -1.21 -0.93
N PHE A 158 -5.86 -2.08 -0.35
CA PHE A 158 -6.24 -3.08 0.63
C PHE A 158 -5.35 -2.91 1.87
N LEU A 159 -5.96 -2.54 2.98
CA LEU A 159 -5.33 -2.43 4.28
C LEU A 159 -5.49 -3.77 4.99
N ALA A 160 -4.36 -4.37 5.38
CA ALA A 160 -4.40 -5.54 6.24
C ALA A 160 -5.12 -5.25 7.56
N GLY A 161 -5.60 -6.31 8.21
CA GLY A 161 -6.06 -6.24 9.60
C GLY A 161 -4.94 -5.84 10.55
N ASP A 162 -5.08 -6.20 11.82
CA ASP A 162 -4.02 -6.09 12.80
C ASP A 162 -2.76 -6.91 12.40
N GLY A 163 -1.58 -6.33 12.69
CA GLY A 163 -0.28 -6.97 12.51
C GLY A 163 0.32 -6.92 11.09
N SER A 164 1.33 -7.77 10.84
CA SER A 164 2.13 -7.78 9.61
C SER A 164 1.51 -8.56 8.44
N GLY A 165 0.21 -8.83 8.49
CA GLY A 165 -0.49 -9.53 7.43
C GLY A 165 -0.55 -8.74 6.13
N GLN A 166 -0.82 -9.42 5.02
CA GLN A 166 -1.11 -8.78 3.74
C GLN A 166 -2.55 -9.12 3.33
N LYS A 167 -3.36 -8.12 2.98
CA LYS A 167 -4.71 -8.32 2.44
C LYS A 167 -4.69 -8.34 0.91
N CYS A 168 -5.42 -9.30 0.34
CA CYS A 168 -5.52 -9.56 -1.10
C CYS A 168 -6.97 -9.91 -1.49
N PRO A 169 -7.37 -9.77 -2.77
CA PRO A 169 -8.65 -10.27 -3.27
C PRO A 169 -8.84 -11.78 -3.03
N PRO A 170 -10.07 -12.29 -2.92
CA PRO A 170 -11.35 -11.67 -3.30
C PRO A 170 -11.99 -10.78 -2.23
N GLU A 171 -11.35 -10.63 -1.07
CA GLU A 171 -11.77 -9.65 -0.07
C GLU A 171 -11.75 -8.26 -0.73
N GLY A 172 -12.88 -7.54 -0.67
CA GLY A 172 -13.04 -6.27 -1.38
C GLY A 172 -11.94 -5.25 -1.06
N ALA A 173 -11.73 -4.31 -1.97
CA ALA A 173 -10.81 -3.20 -1.73
C ALA A 173 -11.40 -2.25 -0.67
N ASP A 174 -10.54 -1.73 0.21
CA ASP A 174 -10.94 -0.74 1.21
C ASP A 174 -11.14 0.62 0.57
N ARG A 175 -10.40 0.91 -0.52
CA ARG A 175 -10.57 2.11 -1.35
C ARG A 175 -10.38 1.77 -2.83
N THR A 176 -11.07 2.50 -3.69
CA THR A 176 -10.90 2.45 -5.16
C THR A 176 -11.03 3.84 -5.73
N THR A 177 -10.18 4.18 -6.69
CA THR A 177 -10.22 5.45 -7.43
C THR A 177 -10.71 5.20 -8.87
N ASN A 178 -11.19 6.25 -9.53
CA ASN A 178 -11.64 6.19 -10.92
C ASN A 178 -11.62 7.60 -11.52
N THR A 179 -10.41 8.13 -11.73
CA THR A 179 -10.23 9.46 -12.32
C THR A 179 -9.68 9.32 -13.73
N VAL A 180 -10.57 9.53 -14.70
CA VAL A 180 -10.22 9.45 -16.14
C VAL A 180 -9.25 10.57 -16.58
N ALA A 181 -9.14 11.66 -15.81
CA ALA A 181 -8.22 12.76 -16.07
C ALA A 181 -7.71 13.41 -14.77
N GLY A 182 -6.40 13.38 -14.56
CA GLY A 182 -5.75 13.91 -13.35
C GLY A 182 -5.04 12.81 -12.57
N ALA A 183 -4.74 13.09 -11.30
CA ALA A 183 -4.20 12.09 -10.39
C ALA A 183 -5.34 11.44 -9.60
N ASP A 184 -5.25 10.12 -9.46
CA ASP A 184 -6.03 9.34 -8.53
C ASP A 184 -5.44 9.50 -7.12
N VAL A 185 -6.25 9.95 -6.17
CA VAL A 185 -5.80 10.19 -4.79
C VAL A 185 -6.69 9.41 -3.83
N THR A 186 -6.07 8.70 -2.90
CA THR A 186 -6.78 8.12 -1.77
C THR A 186 -5.93 8.23 -0.51
N SER A 187 -6.61 8.32 0.62
CA SER A 187 -5.96 8.40 1.93
C SER A 187 -6.66 7.42 2.86
N ILE A 188 -5.86 6.77 3.70
CA ILE A 188 -6.33 5.83 4.70
C ILE A 188 -5.73 6.24 6.05
N GLU A 189 -6.54 6.05 7.08
CA GLU A 189 -6.21 6.37 8.47
C GLU A 189 -6.60 5.18 9.34
N TRP A 190 -5.74 4.78 10.26
CA TRP A 190 -5.99 3.69 11.21
C TRP A 190 -5.21 3.90 12.51
N GLY A 191 -5.31 2.92 13.40
CA GLY A 191 -4.68 2.95 14.70
C GLY A 191 -5.39 3.89 15.66
N GLU A 192 -4.61 4.57 16.49
CA GLU A 192 -5.08 5.35 17.61
C GLU A 192 -5.73 6.67 17.16
N MET A 193 -7.04 6.82 17.36
CA MET A 193 -7.79 8.03 16.98
C MET A 193 -8.23 8.87 18.19
N GLY A 194 -7.49 8.81 19.29
CA GLY A 194 -7.87 9.42 20.58
C GLY A 194 -6.71 9.75 21.50
N ILE A 195 -7.02 10.22 22.72
CA ILE A 195 -6.03 10.76 23.67
C ILE A 195 -5.22 9.71 24.45
N THR A 196 -5.53 8.42 24.29
CA THR A 196 -4.86 7.33 24.99
C THR A 196 -4.28 6.36 23.97
N SER A 197 -2.97 6.16 24.02
CA SER A 197 -2.35 5.04 23.32
C SER A 197 -2.88 3.71 23.86
N ASN A 198 -3.11 2.74 22.97
CA ASN A 198 -3.47 1.37 23.30
C ASN A 198 -2.21 0.52 23.59
N GLY A 199 -1.01 1.09 23.41
CA GLY A 199 0.29 0.46 23.63
C GLY A 199 0.60 -0.71 22.68
N SER A 200 -0.13 -0.81 21.57
CA SER A 200 0.00 -1.87 20.56
C SER A 200 0.62 -1.31 19.30
N ASP A 201 1.47 -2.12 18.66
CA ASP A 201 2.05 -1.80 17.36
C ASP A 201 0.96 -1.83 16.26
N ASP A 202 0.68 -0.65 15.69
CA ASP A 202 -0.25 -0.40 14.61
C ASP A 202 0.41 -0.42 13.22
N ASP A 203 1.65 -0.90 13.12
CA ASP A 203 2.32 -1.22 11.87
C ASP A 203 1.44 -2.06 10.93
N ARG A 204 1.30 -1.64 9.66
CA ARG A 204 0.52 -2.39 8.66
C ARG A 204 1.18 -2.46 7.30
N THR A 205 0.87 -3.55 6.60
CA THR A 205 1.14 -3.66 5.17
C THR A 205 -0.09 -3.28 4.37
N VAL A 206 0.10 -2.32 3.46
CA VAL A 206 -0.90 -1.86 2.50
C VAL A 206 -0.59 -2.48 1.15
N SER A 207 -1.52 -3.29 0.63
CA SER A 207 -1.44 -3.78 -0.75
C SER A 207 -2.11 -2.78 -1.69
N VAL A 208 -1.50 -2.54 -2.84
CA VAL A 208 -2.03 -1.66 -3.87
C VAL A 208 -2.07 -2.41 -5.20
N GLU A 209 -3.23 -2.43 -5.84
CA GLU A 209 -3.40 -2.88 -7.22
C GLU A 209 -3.51 -1.66 -8.13
N ILE A 210 -2.56 -1.52 -9.06
CA ILE A 210 -2.65 -0.59 -10.18
C ILE A 210 -3.33 -1.31 -11.34
N VAL A 211 -4.51 -0.84 -11.72
CA VAL A 211 -5.39 -1.49 -12.70
C VAL A 211 -5.43 -0.66 -13.96
N HIS A 212 -5.01 -1.23 -15.09
CA HIS A 212 -5.22 -0.61 -16.39
C HIS A 212 -6.72 -0.59 -16.72
N VAL A 213 -7.21 0.56 -17.16
CA VAL A 213 -8.63 0.77 -17.49
C VAL A 213 -8.83 1.06 -18.97
N SER A 214 -7.97 1.90 -19.57
CA SER A 214 -8.09 2.25 -20.99
C SER A 214 -6.78 2.79 -21.57
N GLY A 215 -6.69 2.92 -22.89
CA GLY A 215 -5.48 3.33 -23.60
C GLY A 215 -4.46 2.21 -23.78
N THR A 216 -3.26 2.54 -24.26
CA THR A 216 -2.23 1.57 -24.67
C THR A 216 -1.03 1.57 -23.73
N CYS A 217 -0.68 0.43 -23.16
CA CYS A 217 0.54 0.27 -22.38
C CYS A 217 1.77 0.26 -23.28
N THR A 218 2.42 1.41 -23.41
CA THR A 218 3.63 1.56 -24.22
C THR A 218 4.84 1.72 -23.29
N THR A 219 5.93 1.01 -23.58
CA THR A 219 7.19 1.19 -22.86
C THR A 219 7.61 2.66 -22.91
N GLY A 220 7.86 3.26 -21.75
CA GLY A 220 8.21 4.69 -21.62
C GLY A 220 7.02 5.61 -21.31
N GLN A 221 5.78 5.11 -21.37
CA GLN A 221 4.61 5.77 -20.79
C GLN A 221 4.31 5.14 -19.44
N ASN A 222 4.87 5.73 -18.39
CA ASN A 222 4.78 5.17 -17.06
C ASN A 222 3.73 5.91 -16.21
N TRP A 223 2.90 5.16 -15.50
CA TRP A 223 2.24 5.68 -14.33
C TRP A 223 3.28 5.91 -13.22
N THR A 224 2.95 6.80 -12.29
CA THR A 224 3.73 7.07 -11.06
C THR A 224 2.81 6.94 -9.86
N LEU A 225 3.16 6.08 -8.91
CA LEU A 225 2.53 6.02 -7.59
C LEU A 225 3.46 6.70 -6.58
N LEU A 226 2.95 7.69 -5.88
CA LEU A 226 3.58 8.33 -4.74
C LEU A 226 2.83 7.91 -3.46
N ALA A 227 3.56 7.35 -2.51
CA ALA A 227 3.12 7.09 -1.15
C ALA A 227 3.73 8.15 -0.22
N GLU A 228 2.89 8.78 0.58
CA GLU A 228 3.28 9.78 1.58
C GLU A 228 2.78 9.33 2.95
N GLY A 229 3.71 9.09 3.86
CA GLY A 229 3.43 8.78 5.26
C GLY A 229 2.97 10.00 6.05
N ASN A 230 2.23 9.78 7.14
CA ASN A 230 1.69 10.81 8.03
C ASN A 230 0.93 11.93 7.29
N LYS A 231 0.11 11.54 6.30
CA LYS A 231 -0.60 12.50 5.45
C LYS A 231 -1.97 12.01 5.02
N LEU A 232 -2.90 12.97 4.88
CA LEU A 232 -4.26 12.78 4.36
C LEU A 232 -4.51 13.58 3.07
#